data_AF-A0A7X6MF53-F1
#
_entry.id   AF-A0A7X6MF53-F1
#
_cell.length_a   1.000
_cell.length_b   1.000
_cell.length_c   1.000
_cell.angle_alpha   90.00
_cell.angle_beta   90.00
_cell.angle_gamma   90.00
#
_symmetry.space_group_name_H-M   'P 1'
#
loop_
_entity.id
_entity.type
_entity.pdbx_description
1 polymer ?
#
loop_
_entity_poly.entity_id
_entity_poly.type
_entity_poly.pdbx_seq_one_letter_code
_entity_poly.pdbx_strand_id
1 'polypeptide(L)' 'MANTKYETCIICNGTGRVVVEKLGILGGRRYGTCGKCDGSGKTVVYRP' A
#
# COMPACT_ATOMS: atom_id res chain seq x y z
N MET A 1 13.40 -24.25 -2.82
CA MET A 1 12.10 -23.55 -2.87
C MET A 1 12.32 -22.07 -2.62
N ALA A 2 11.95 -21.18 -3.54
CA ALA A 2 11.97 -19.74 -3.28
C ALA A 2 10.91 -19.44 -2.21
N ASN A 3 11.34 -19.02 -1.01
CA ASN A 3 10.43 -18.57 0.03
C ASN A 3 9.92 -17.18 -0.35
N THR A 4 8.88 -17.12 -1.17
CA THR A 4 8.15 -15.88 -1.48
C THR A 4 7.48 -15.40 -0.21
N LYS A 5 8.18 -14.59 0.59
CA LYS A 5 7.61 -13.95 1.78
C LYS A 5 6.79 -12.74 1.35
N TYR A 6 5.51 -12.78 1.67
CA TYR A 6 4.65 -11.61 1.58
C TYR A 6 4.81 -10.81 2.86
N GLU A 7 5.39 -9.63 2.76
CA GLU A 7 5.42 -8.68 3.87
C GLU A 7 4.32 -7.63 3.70
N THR A 8 3.85 -7.10 4.82
CA THR A 8 2.90 -5.98 4.82
C THR A 8 3.50 -4.82 4.03
N CYS A 9 2.75 -4.28 3.07
CA CYS A 9 3.20 -3.14 2.31
C CYS A 9 3.33 -1.93 3.24
N ILE A 10 4.58 -1.53 3.54
CA ILE A 10 4.92 -0.40 4.40
C ILE A 10 4.34 0.94 3.91
N ILE A 11 4.13 1.09 2.60
CA ILE A 11 3.60 2.32 2.02
C ILE A 11 2.13 2.53 2.38
N CYS A 12 1.32 1.47 2.35
CA CYS A 12 -0.10 1.55 2.73
C CYS A 12 -0.40 0.93 4.09
N ASN A 13 0.63 0.51 4.85
CA ASN A 13 0.49 -0.24 6.11
C ASN A 13 -0.52 -1.40 6.02
N GLY A 14 -0.50 -2.17 4.94
CA GLY A 14 -1.43 -3.30 4.79
C GLY A 14 -2.83 -2.99 4.29
N THR A 15 -3.21 -1.71 4.18
CA THR A 15 -4.58 -1.33 3.81
C THR A 15 -4.88 -1.46 2.31
N GLY A 16 -3.85 -1.62 1.47
CA GLY A 16 -3.97 -1.57 0.01
C GLY A 16 -4.31 -0.18 -0.54
N ARG A 17 -4.42 0.85 0.32
CA ARG A 17 -4.86 2.19 -0.06
C ARG A 17 -3.91 3.24 0.50
N VAL A 18 -3.69 4.30 -0.27
CA VAL A 18 -2.90 5.47 0.15
C VAL A 18 -3.70 6.73 -0.06
N VAL A 19 -3.44 7.76 0.74
CA VAL A 19 -4.04 9.07 0.50
C VAL A 19 -3.42 9.62 -0.78
N VAL A 20 -4.23 9.76 -1.82
CA VAL A 20 -3.80 10.33 -3.11
C VAL A 20 -4.05 11.82 -3.16
N GLU A 21 -5.03 12.31 -2.42
CA GLU A 21 -5.39 13.72 -2.43
C GLU A 21 -5.91 14.14 -1.04
N LYS A 22 -5.41 15.28 -0.56
CA LYS A 22 -5.99 15.96 0.60
C LYS A 22 -6.94 17.02 0.06
N LEU A 23 -8.24 16.77 0.18
CA LEU A 23 -9.30 17.68 -0.25
C LEU A 23 -9.41 18.84 0.76
N GLY A 24 -8.43 19.73 0.69
CA GLY A 24 -8.41 21.08 1.27
C GLY A 24 -9.17 21.33 2.57
N ILE A 25 -9.77 22.52 2.65
CA ILE A 25 -10.34 23.13 3.87
C ILE A 25 -11.53 22.33 4.43
N LEU A 26 -12.16 21.47 3.61
CA LEU A 26 -13.29 20.63 4.00
C LEU A 26 -12.89 19.30 4.66
N GLY A 27 -11.59 19.06 4.89
CA GLY A 27 -11.12 17.93 5.70
C GLY A 27 -11.25 16.55 5.04
N GLY A 28 -11.53 16.49 3.74
CA GLY A 28 -11.64 15.23 3.01
C GLY A 28 -10.27 14.61 2.71
N ARG A 29 -10.16 13.28 2.83
CA ARG A 29 -9.01 12.53 2.30
C ARG A 29 -9.52 11.62 1.21
N ARG A 30 -8.98 11.78 -0.01
CA ARG A 30 -9.23 10.86 -1.10
C ARG A 30 -8.20 9.74 -1.02
N TYR A 31 -8.68 8.52 -0.92
CA TYR A 31 -7.84 7.33 -0.92
C TYR A 31 -7.82 6.75 -2.33
N GLY A 32 -6.62 6.42 -2.82
CA GLY A 32 -6.42 5.69 -4.06
C GLY A 32 -5.70 4.37 -3.79
N THR A 33 -5.63 3.53 -4.82
CA THR A 33 -4.94 2.25 -4.75
C THR A 33 -3.45 2.46 -4.48
N CYS A 34 -2.90 1.68 -3.55
CA CYS A 34 -1.47 1.71 -3.31
C CYS A 34 -0.72 1.08 -4.49
N GLY A 35 -0.09 1.90 -5.33
CA GLY A 35 0.67 1.43 -6.50
C GLY A 35 1.91 0.61 -6.16
N LYS A 36 2.35 0.56 -4.89
CA LYS A 36 3.49 -0.27 -4.47
C LYS A 36 3.14 -1.74 -4.27
N CYS A 37 1.87 -2.02 -3.96
CA CYS A 37 1.36 -3.37 -3.77
C CYS A 37 0.13 -3.66 -4.66
N ASP A 38 -0.15 -2.78 -5.62
CA ASP A 38 -1.31 -2.86 -6.52
C ASP A 38 -2.64 -3.08 -5.79
N GLY A 39 -2.78 -2.50 -4.59
CA GLY A 39 -3.98 -2.66 -3.77
C GLY A 39 -4.05 -3.93 -2.93
N SER A 40 -3.05 -4.81 -3.03
CA SER A 40 -3.01 -6.10 -2.33
C SER A 40 -2.73 -5.97 -0.83
N GLY A 41 -2.22 -4.81 -0.38
CA GLY A 41 -1.76 -4.59 1.00
C GLY A 41 -0.47 -5.34 1.35
N LYS A 42 0.07 -6.13 0.44
CA LYS A 42 1.25 -6.98 0.66
C LYS A 42 2.24 -6.82 -0.48
N THR A 43 3.53 -6.80 -0.16
CA THR A 43 4.62 -6.79 -1.13
C THR A 43 5.39 -8.10 -1.05
N VAL A 44 5.78 -8.62 -2.20
CA VAL A 44 6.69 -9.77 -2.27
C VAL A 44 8.09 -9.28 -1.93
N VAL A 45 8.69 -9.83 -0.88
CA VAL A 45 10.06 -9.51 -0.49
C VAL A 45 10.91 -10.72 -0.80
N TYR A 46 11.73 -10.60 -1.85
CA TYR A 46 12.76 -11.58 -2.12
C TYR A 46 13.91 -11.30 -1.16
N ARG A 47 14.07 -12.16 -0.14
CA ARG A 47 15.29 -12.18 0.68
C ARG A 47 16.29 -13.14 0.01
N PRO A 48 17.41 -12.64 -0.52
CA PRO A 48 18.50 -13.48 -0.99
C PRO A 48 19.15 -14.27 0.15
#